data_AF-A0A6G3LEF8-F1
#
_entry.id   AF-A0A6G3LEF8-F1
#
_cell.length_a   1.000
_cell.length_b   1.000
_cell.length_c   1.000
_cell.angle_alpha   90.00
_cell.angle_beta   90.00
_cell.angle_gamma   90.00
#
_symmetry.space_group_name_H-M   'P 1'
#
loop_
_entity.id
_entity.type
_entity.pdbx_description
1 polymer ?
#
loop_
_entity_poly.entity_id
_entity_poly.type
_entity_poly.pdbx_seq_one_letter_code
_entity_poly.pdbx_strand_id
1 'polypeptide(L)'
;MQNYKVQNLSVTARILVNAEALNMAESVGNYTRHRKAPVVVPGEDGYSIIYVPAVSGESLAHAYQSILTQIATQRGLPVTEMDRQGYYMKFSDENIIKSYYANELMKALNAKEA
;
A
#
# COMPACT_ATOMS: atom_id res chain seq x y z
N MET A 1 9.96 18.58 28.66
CA MET A 1 9.54 18.26 27.28
C MET A 1 10.79 17.98 26.46
N GLN A 2 10.97 16.75 25.99
CA GLN A 2 12.15 16.34 25.22
C GLN A 2 11.95 16.80 23.76
N ASN A 3 12.86 17.62 23.23
CA ASN A 3 12.84 18.08 21.84
C ASN A 3 13.13 16.90 20.90
N TYR A 4 12.11 16.25 20.36
CA TYR A 4 12.27 15.26 19.31
C TYR A 4 12.54 15.96 17.97
N LYS A 5 13.74 15.77 17.42
CA LYS A 5 14.07 16.20 16.05
C LYS A 5 13.55 15.16 15.07
N VAL A 6 12.46 15.49 14.37
CA VAL A 6 11.91 14.63 13.31
C VAL A 6 12.86 14.62 12.12
N GLN A 7 13.20 13.43 11.63
CA GLN A 7 13.92 13.23 10.37
C GLN A 7 12.98 12.59 9.35
N ASN A 8 12.85 13.20 8.18
CA ASN A 8 12.02 12.71 7.09
C ASN A 8 12.92 12.24 5.93
N LEU A 9 12.48 11.19 5.24
CA LEU A 9 13.13 10.66 4.04
C LEU A 9 12.18 10.81 2.85
N SER A 10 12.65 11.45 1.78
CA SER A 10 11.93 11.61 0.51
C SER A 10 12.72 10.97 -0.63
N VAL A 11 12.03 10.27 -1.52
CA VAL A 11 12.64 9.56 -2.66
C VAL A 11 11.88 9.86 -3.95
N THR A 12 12.62 10.17 -5.01
CA THR A 12 12.11 10.31 -6.38
C THR A 12 12.91 9.39 -7.29
N ALA A 13 12.23 8.59 -8.11
CA ALA A 13 12.88 7.63 -9.00
C ALA A 13 12.25 7.68 -10.40
N ARG A 14 13.08 7.38 -11.41
CA ARG A 14 12.64 7.11 -12.79
C ARG A 14 12.99 5.66 -13.11
N ILE A 15 11.98 4.89 -13.47
CA ILE A 15 12.10 3.44 -13.65
C ILE A 15 11.70 3.10 -15.09
N LEU A 16 12.54 2.31 -15.77
CA LEU A 16 12.18 1.72 -17.05
C LEU A 16 11.28 0.51 -16.81
N VAL A 17 10.09 0.50 -17.43
CA VAL A 17 9.08 -0.54 -17.22
C VAL A 17 8.69 -1.20 -18.54
N ASN A 18 8.39 -2.49 -18.49
CA ASN A 18 7.83 -3.21 -19.63
C ASN A 18 6.35 -2.81 -19.81
N ALA A 19 6.03 -2.24 -20.97
CA ALA A 19 4.68 -1.76 -21.28
C ALA A 19 3.64 -2.88 -21.38
N GLU A 20 4.03 -4.06 -21.87
CA GLU A 20 3.16 -5.24 -21.93
C GLU A 20 2.83 -5.71 -20.51
N ALA A 21 3.84 -5.87 -19.65
CA ALA A 21 3.63 -6.27 -18.26
C ALA A 21 2.80 -5.24 -17.46
N LEU A 22 3.01 -3.95 -17.71
CA LEU A 22 2.23 -2.87 -17.10
C LEU A 22 0.77 -2.90 -17.54
N ASN A 23 0.52 -3.30 -18.79
CA ASN A 23 -0.82 -3.47 -19.33
C ASN A 23 -1.45 -4.83 -18.98
N MET A 24 -0.66 -5.87 -18.70
CA MET A 24 -1.11 -7.24 -18.38
C MET A 24 -1.49 -7.47 -16.91
N ALA A 25 -1.36 -6.46 -16.03
CA ALA A 25 -1.88 -6.54 -14.67
C ALA A 25 -3.42 -6.48 -14.68
N GLU A 26 -4.07 -7.51 -15.22
CA GLU A 26 -5.51 -7.76 -15.11
C GLU A 26 -5.84 -8.30 -13.72
N SER A 27 -6.95 -7.83 -13.15
CA SER A 27 -7.42 -8.33 -11.85
C SER A 27 -8.08 -9.69 -12.00
N VAL A 28 -7.70 -10.65 -11.15
CA VAL A 28 -8.52 -11.84 -10.91
C VAL A 28 -9.75 -11.38 -10.13
N GLY A 29 -10.93 -11.43 -10.76
CA GLY A 29 -12.19 -11.01 -10.15
C GLY A 29 -12.60 -9.57 -10.51
N ASN A 30 -13.91 -9.36 -10.51
CA ASN A 30 -14.67 -8.31 -11.18
C ASN A 30 -14.06 -6.89 -11.08
N TYR A 31 -13.34 -6.50 -12.14
CA TYR A 31 -13.19 -5.13 -12.62
C TYR A 31 -12.35 -4.16 -11.77
N THR A 32 -11.02 -4.29 -11.82
CA THR A 32 -10.15 -3.11 -11.65
C THR A 32 -9.60 -2.71 -13.01
N ARG A 33 -10.18 -1.66 -13.61
CA ARG A 33 -9.75 -1.09 -14.90
C ARG A 33 -8.25 -0.84 -14.88
N HIS A 34 -7.54 -1.16 -15.98
CA HIS A 34 -6.17 -0.69 -16.22
C HIS A 34 -6.09 0.79 -15.82
N ARG A 35 -5.33 1.11 -14.76
CA ARG A 35 -5.30 2.47 -14.23
C ARG A 35 -4.62 3.36 -15.26
N LYS A 36 -5.31 4.44 -15.66
CA LYS A 36 -4.80 5.44 -16.59
C LYS A 36 -4.83 6.81 -15.93
N ALA A 37 -3.81 7.62 -16.20
CA ALA A 37 -3.77 9.00 -15.79
C ALA A 37 -3.89 9.92 -17.01
N PRO A 38 -4.68 11.01 -16.93
CA PRO A 38 -4.71 12.01 -17.99
C PRO A 38 -3.42 12.83 -17.98
N VAL A 39 -2.88 13.09 -19.17
CA VAL A 39 -1.77 14.01 -19.42
C VAL A 39 -2.28 15.08 -20.37
N VAL A 40 -2.17 16.34 -19.94
CA VAL A 40 -2.50 17.50 -20.77
C VAL A 40 -1.30 17.81 -21.65
N VAL A 41 -1.51 17.79 -22.96
CA VAL A 41 -0.49 18.09 -23.96
C VAL A 41 -0.88 19.40 -24.67
N PRO A 42 -0.08 20.48 -24.50
CA PRO A 42 -0.29 21.70 -25.26
C PRO A 42 0.09 21.49 -26.73
N GLY A 43 -0.73 22.01 -27.64
CA GLY A 43 -0.50 22.05 -29.08
C GLY A 43 -0.69 23.47 -29.62
N GLU A 44 -0.50 23.64 -30.93
CA GLU A 44 -0.57 24.96 -31.60
C GLU A 44 -1.95 25.62 -31.46
N ASP A 45 -3.03 24.83 -31.53
CA ASP A 45 -4.42 25.31 -31.47
C ASP A 45 -5.13 25.04 -30.12
N GLY A 46 -4.39 24.74 -29.05
CA GLY A 46 -4.97 24.55 -27.71
C GLY A 46 -4.41 23.37 -26.92
N TYR A 47 -5.26 22.70 -26.14
CA TYR A 47 -4.87 21.61 -25.26
C TYR A 47 -5.55 20.30 -25.67
N SER A 48 -4.79 19.21 -25.66
CA SER A 48 -5.32 17.85 -25.81
C SER A 48 -5.08 17.05 -24.53
N ILE A 49 -5.95 16.07 -24.26
CA ILE A 49 -5.81 15.16 -23.12
C ILE A 49 -5.56 13.76 -23.66
N ILE A 50 -4.43 13.16 -23.27
CA ILE A 50 -4.13 11.76 -23.56
C ILE A 50 -4.14 10.95 -22.28
N TYR A 51 -4.59 9.69 -22.35
CA TYR A 51 -4.59 8.78 -21.19
C TYR A 51 -3.45 7.78 -21.31
N VAL A 52 -2.54 7.81 -20.35
CA VAL A 52 -1.38 6.91 -20.29
C VAL A 52 -1.53 5.88 -19.18
N PRO A 53 -0.99 4.66 -19.32
CA PRO A 53 -0.93 3.68 -18.24
C PRO A 53 -0.24 4.27 -17.00
N ALA A 54 -0.79 4.00 -15.82
CA ALA A 54 -0.26 4.49 -14.56
C ALA A 54 -0.31 3.40 -13.48
N VAL A 55 0.74 3.33 -12.65
CA VAL A 55 0.73 2.55 -11.42
C VAL A 55 0.28 3.46 -10.29
N SER A 56 -0.63 2.97 -9.46
CA SER A 56 -1.11 3.75 -8.33
C SER A 56 -0.20 3.72 -7.12
N GLY A 57 -0.30 4.78 -6.32
CA GLY A 57 0.33 4.83 -5.00
C GLY A 57 -0.18 3.73 -4.08
N GLU A 58 -1.45 3.34 -4.17
CA GLU A 58 -1.99 2.27 -3.31
C GLU A 58 -1.40 0.90 -3.66
N SER A 59 -1.18 0.60 -4.94
CA SER A 59 -0.50 -0.64 -5.37
C SER A 59 0.94 -0.68 -4.88
N LEU A 60 1.66 0.43 -4.94
CA LEU A 60 3.02 0.53 -4.39
C LEU A 60 3.03 0.40 -2.87
N ALA A 61 2.06 1.01 -2.18
CA ALA A 61 1.91 0.91 -0.73
C ALA A 61 1.58 -0.51 -0.28
N HIS A 62 0.73 -1.24 -1.03
CA HIS A 62 0.42 -2.65 -0.77
C HIS A 62 1.65 -3.54 -0.94
N ALA A 63 2.41 -3.37 -2.02
CA ALA A 63 3.66 -4.09 -2.23
C ALA A 63 4.68 -3.78 -1.13
N TYR A 64 4.81 -2.51 -0.74
CA TYR A 64 5.67 -2.09 0.37
C TYR A 64 5.26 -2.75 1.70
N GLN A 65 3.97 -2.74 2.03
CA GLN A 65 3.43 -3.39 3.24
C GLN A 65 3.67 -4.90 3.23
N SER A 66 3.56 -5.54 2.07
CA SER A 66 3.86 -6.98 1.90
C SER A 66 5.30 -7.30 2.24
N ILE A 67 6.24 -6.53 1.69
CA ILE A 67 7.67 -6.67 1.98
C ILE A 67 7.94 -6.36 3.45
N LEU A 68 7.33 -5.31 4.00
CA LEU A 68 7.53 -4.91 5.39
C LEU A 68 7.03 -5.98 6.37
N THR A 69 5.85 -6.54 6.14
CA THR A 69 5.30 -7.64 6.93
C THR A 69 6.22 -8.86 6.93
N GLN A 70 6.77 -9.22 5.76
CA GLN A 70 7.73 -10.32 5.65
C GLN A 70 8.98 -10.05 6.50
N ILE A 71 9.57 -8.85 6.37
CA ILE A 71 10.76 -8.45 7.14
C ILE A 71 10.46 -8.43 8.65
N ALA A 72 9.32 -7.85 9.06
CA ALA A 72 8.93 -7.76 10.46
C ALA A 72 8.73 -9.15 11.07
N THR A 73 8.07 -10.06 10.35
CA THR A 73 7.86 -11.45 10.78
C THR A 73 9.21 -12.18 10.94
N GLN A 74 10.12 -12.05 9.98
CA GLN A 74 11.46 -12.64 10.06
C GLN A 74 12.29 -12.10 11.24
N ARG A 75 12.05 -10.85 11.63
CA ARG A 75 12.71 -10.21 12.78
C ARG A 75 12.01 -10.45 14.12
N GLY A 76 10.94 -11.26 14.15
CA GLY A 76 10.18 -11.52 15.36
C GLY A 76 9.41 -10.30 15.89
N LEU A 77 9.17 -9.30 15.04
CA LEU A 77 8.36 -8.14 15.39
C LEU A 77 6.86 -8.51 15.33
N PRO A 78 6.01 -7.82 16.12
CA PRO A 78 4.58 -8.09 16.11
C PRO A 78 3.98 -7.71 14.76
N VAL A 79 3.28 -8.66 14.14
CA VAL A 79 2.51 -8.46 12.91
C VAL A 79 1.19 -9.20 13.03
N THR A 80 0.12 -8.58 12.56
CA THR A 80 -1.21 -9.19 12.57
C THR A 80 -1.31 -10.34 11.56
N GLU A 81 -2.16 -11.31 11.84
CA GLU A 81 -2.38 -12.48 10.98
C GLU A 81 -2.97 -12.06 9.63
N MET A 82 -3.86 -11.07 9.60
CA MET A 82 -4.41 -10.51 8.36
C MET A 82 -3.32 -9.85 7.50
N ASP A 83 -2.40 -9.10 8.12
CA ASP A 83 -1.30 -8.46 7.39
C ASP A 83 -0.30 -9.49 6.83
N ARG A 84 -0.11 -10.63 7.52
CA ARG A 84 0.69 -11.77 7.02
C ARG A 84 0.07 -12.43 5.80
N GLN A 85 -1.25 -12.44 5.72
CA GLN A 85 -2.01 -12.95 4.58
C GLN A 85 -2.14 -11.93 3.45
N GLY A 86 -1.63 -10.70 3.62
CA GLY A 86 -1.68 -9.63 2.62
C GLY A 86 -2.98 -8.81 2.63
N TYR A 87 -3.81 -8.97 3.67
CA TYR A 87 -5.07 -8.23 3.85
C TYR A 87 -4.89 -7.06 4.81
N TYR A 88 -4.50 -5.90 4.28
CA TYR A 88 -4.20 -4.68 5.06
C TYR A 88 -5.43 -3.88 5.50
N MET A 89 -6.33 -4.50 6.26
CA MET A 89 -7.53 -3.82 6.81
C MET A 89 -7.20 -2.88 7.97
N LYS A 90 -6.09 -3.10 8.69
CA LYS A 90 -5.48 -2.16 9.65
C LYS A 90 -6.47 -1.50 10.61
N PHE A 91 -7.25 -2.31 11.32
CA PHE A 91 -8.21 -1.82 12.32
C PHE A 91 -9.20 -0.77 11.78
N SER A 92 -9.56 -0.85 10.48
CA SER A 92 -10.34 0.19 9.78
C SER A 92 -11.76 0.39 10.30
N ASP A 93 -12.35 -0.63 10.92
CA ASP A 93 -13.72 -0.59 11.43
C ASP A 93 -13.88 -1.54 12.63
N GLU A 94 -14.84 -1.24 13.50
CA GLU A 94 -15.16 -2.05 14.68
C GLU A 94 -15.50 -3.50 14.32
N ASN A 95 -16.22 -3.73 13.21
CA ASN A 95 -16.59 -5.08 12.81
C ASN A 95 -15.36 -5.91 12.42
N ILE A 96 -14.40 -5.28 11.73
CA ILE A 96 -13.12 -5.91 11.38
C ILE A 96 -12.32 -6.20 12.66
N ILE A 97 -12.30 -5.27 13.61
CA ILE A 97 -11.59 -5.45 14.89
C ILE A 97 -12.15 -6.64 15.66
N LYS A 98 -13.48 -6.69 15.83
CA LYS A 98 -14.16 -7.77 16.56
C LYS A 98 -13.98 -9.12 15.87
N SER A 99 -13.98 -9.15 14.54
CA SER A 99 -13.93 -10.39 13.76
C SER A 99 -12.52 -10.96 13.61
N TYR A 100 -11.51 -10.11 13.41
CA TYR A 100 -10.17 -10.54 13.00
C TYR A 100 -9.05 -10.21 14.00
N TYR A 101 -9.21 -9.18 14.83
CA TYR A 101 -8.12 -8.66 15.65
C TYR A 101 -8.30 -8.86 17.17
N ALA A 102 -9.42 -9.43 17.62
CA ALA A 102 -9.72 -9.61 19.04
C ALA A 102 -8.60 -10.34 19.82
N ASN A 103 -8.12 -11.47 19.28
CA ASN A 103 -7.07 -12.27 19.92
C ASN A 103 -5.72 -11.53 19.98
N GLU A 104 -5.42 -10.71 18.98
CA GLU A 104 -4.16 -9.96 18.92
C GLU A 104 -4.15 -8.77 19.87
N LEU A 105 -5.30 -8.09 19.99
CA LEU A 105 -5.52 -7.06 20.99
C LEU A 105 -5.36 -7.61 22.41
N MET A 106 -5.96 -8.77 22.69
CA MET A 106 -5.79 -9.43 24.00
C MET A 106 -4.32 -9.76 24.29
N LYS A 107 -3.56 -10.27 23.30
CA LYS A 107 -2.11 -10.51 23.45
C LYS A 107 -1.35 -9.22 23.75
N ALA A 108 -1.65 -8.14 23.05
CA ALA A 108 -0.99 -6.86 23.23
C ALA A 108 -1.30 -6.21 24.60
N LEU A 109 -2.54 -6.35 25.09
CA LEU A 109 -2.94 -5.88 26.42
C LEU A 109 -2.21 -6.65 27.52
N ASN A 110 -2.20 -7.99 27.44
CA ASN A 110 -1.53 -8.83 28.43
C ASN A 110 0.00 -8.61 28.45
N ALA A 111 0.61 -8.32 27.29
CA ALA A 111 2.03 -8.01 27.20
C ALA A 111 2.41 -6.64 27.79
N LYS A 112 1.43 -5.75 28.02
CA LYS A 112 1.65 -4.43 28.63
C LYS A 112 1.55 -4.47 30.16
N GLU A 113 0.94 -5.50 30.71
CA GLU A 113 0.75 -5.70 32.16
C GLU A 113 1.85 -6.56 32.81
N ALA A 114 2.74 -7.17 31.99
CA ALA A 114 3.92 -7.93 32.41
C ALA A 114 5.20 -7.09 32.32
#